data_AF-A0A1I2AE74-F1
#
_entry.id   AF-A0A1I2AE74-F1
#
_cell.length_a   1.000
_cell.length_b   1.000
_cell.length_c   1.000
_cell.angle_alpha   90.00
_cell.angle_beta   90.00
_cell.angle_gamma   90.00
#
_symmetry.space_group_name_H-M   'P 1'
#
loop_
_entity.id
_entity.type
_entity.pdbx_description
1 polymer ?
#
loop_
_entity_poly.entity_id
_entity_poly.type
_entity_poly.pdbx_seq_one_letter_code
_entity_poly.pdbx_strand_id
1 'polypeptide(L)'
;MSVDIRKIKSFKQLYVATNNILVRFEEMGNTAPLDDQAIDQAIRNMDELIEMLPLEVPVLPINLKDAEDEPVETDSNKDVTILYEKSILLALENWKFLVWNHVLFLFKDLAVKTKYVPLMLAQAERCITYYADGAYWGEWGKANLIRYTNQIGWYASENEQDPEKLERAFLILLRGYNISNWYNQKYIKYTMVRMLIKLGREDDAYPIVTEALKRNSADEDFQGFKNDEPYLTWTKEVTRREEEAKVQLEKAYQNFLLLLKEEQVKIKDQFVYPDHPLVKQHAEILNLIKERMVAIRLKRMYRKSGWITADHTDQDTFILEKMSIEQIQEFEEKNAIHLPDELKVYLMEIGTGGGGYTCYGGDMEIYDTQWDEIRKPFPITPDKIHPINHRWNIKAWVYSDSTDWKKMGVFKEEDDMKALFGLAPGTAITDGCMNLGNSSAQDELYLIMNGPFEGEVWVDTLQYGAEVGGCFGAATAKQLKLLEYLAESLLAKYQGYTEASDQGAWI
;
A
#
# COMPACT_ATOMS: atom_id res chain seq x y z
N MET A 1 -49.27 -9.97 -3.52
CA MET A 1 -49.64 -9.82 -4.94
C MET A 1 -49.63 -11.21 -5.56
N SER A 2 -50.56 -11.51 -6.46
CA SER A 2 -50.71 -12.85 -7.04
C SER A 2 -49.86 -12.92 -8.31
N VAL A 3 -48.84 -13.77 -8.33
CA VAL A 3 -47.99 -14.02 -9.50
C VAL A 3 -48.84 -14.46 -10.70
N ASP A 4 -48.69 -13.78 -11.85
CA ASP A 4 -49.36 -14.18 -13.09
C ASP A 4 -48.60 -15.33 -13.78
N ILE A 5 -49.04 -16.56 -13.49
CA ILE A 5 -48.44 -17.79 -14.02
C ILE A 5 -48.46 -17.83 -15.56
N ARG A 6 -49.50 -17.26 -16.21
CA ARG A 6 -49.57 -17.25 -17.68
C ARG A 6 -48.51 -16.33 -18.27
N LYS A 7 -48.32 -15.17 -17.66
CA LYS A 7 -47.27 -14.21 -18.02
C LYS A 7 -45.87 -14.83 -17.91
N ILE A 8 -45.59 -15.54 -16.81
CA ILE A 8 -44.31 -16.25 -16.61
C ILE A 8 -44.09 -17.32 -17.68
N LYS A 9 -45.11 -18.12 -17.98
CA LYS A 9 -45.02 -19.16 -19.00
C LYS A 9 -44.71 -18.59 -20.39
N SER A 10 -45.44 -17.54 -20.80
CA SER A 10 -45.17 -16.84 -22.07
C SER A 10 -43.78 -16.22 -22.10
N PHE A 11 -43.32 -15.66 -20.98
CA PHE A 11 -41.96 -15.13 -20.85
C PHE A 11 -40.90 -16.22 -21.09
N LYS A 12 -41.02 -17.39 -20.43
CA LYS A 12 -40.08 -18.51 -20.60
C LYS A 12 -40.01 -18.98 -22.06
N GLN A 13 -41.17 -19.18 -22.70
CA GLN A 13 -41.25 -19.63 -24.09
C GLN A 13 -40.54 -18.66 -25.04
N LEU A 14 -40.83 -17.36 -24.90
CA LEU A 14 -40.24 -16.33 -25.73
C LEU A 14 -38.74 -16.16 -25.46
N TYR A 15 -38.31 -16.31 -24.20
CA TYR A 15 -36.90 -16.27 -23.82
C TYR A 15 -36.10 -17.39 -24.49
N VAL A 16 -36.60 -18.63 -24.44
CA VAL A 16 -35.96 -19.79 -25.09
C VAL A 16 -35.93 -19.62 -26.62
N ALA A 17 -37.04 -19.17 -27.22
CA ALA A 17 -37.09 -18.91 -28.66
C ALA A 17 -36.06 -17.85 -29.09
N THR A 18 -35.89 -16.79 -28.29
CA THR A 18 -34.90 -15.74 -28.53
C THR A 18 -33.48 -16.27 -28.39
N ASN A 19 -33.19 -17.02 -27.32
CA ASN A 19 -31.89 -17.64 -27.10
C ASN A 19 -31.49 -18.54 -28.28
N ASN A 20 -32.42 -19.34 -28.83
CA ASN A 20 -32.15 -20.19 -29.98
C ASN A 20 -31.77 -19.40 -31.24
N ILE A 21 -32.36 -18.20 -31.44
CA ILE A 21 -31.96 -17.31 -32.54
C ILE A 21 -30.53 -16.80 -32.29
N LEU A 22 -30.21 -16.38 -31.06
CA LEU A 22 -28.89 -15.87 -30.70
C LEU A 22 -27.79 -16.93 -30.85
N VAL A 23 -28.01 -18.15 -30.33
CA VAL A 23 -27.07 -19.27 -30.45
C VAL A 23 -26.80 -19.61 -31.91
N ARG A 24 -27.86 -19.71 -32.73
CA ARG A 24 -27.70 -19.95 -34.17
C ARG A 24 -26.89 -18.85 -34.85
N PHE A 25 -27.09 -17.60 -34.43
CA PHE A 25 -26.35 -16.45 -34.96
C PHE A 25 -24.86 -16.52 -34.61
N GLU A 26 -24.51 -16.91 -33.39
CA GLU A 26 -23.12 -17.13 -32.96
C GLU A 26 -22.46 -18.30 -33.70
N GLU A 27 -23.20 -19.39 -33.94
CA GLU A 27 -22.71 -20.60 -34.62
C GLU A 27 -22.46 -20.40 -36.13
N MET A 28 -23.21 -19.49 -36.78
CA MET A 28 -23.11 -19.25 -38.23
C MET A 28 -21.79 -18.61 -38.68
N GLY A 29 -21.08 -17.91 -37.79
CA GLY A 29 -19.81 -17.25 -38.10
C GLY A 29 -19.90 -16.23 -39.25
N ASN A 30 -18.75 -15.84 -39.82
CA ASN A 30 -18.68 -14.86 -40.92
C ASN A 30 -18.84 -15.47 -42.33
N THR A 31 -19.16 -16.77 -42.43
CA THR A 31 -19.22 -17.51 -43.69
C THR A 31 -20.62 -17.63 -44.26
N ALA A 32 -21.66 -17.39 -43.44
CA ALA A 32 -23.05 -17.37 -43.86
C ALA A 32 -23.49 -15.95 -44.29
N PRO A 33 -24.46 -15.82 -45.23
CA PRO A 33 -25.05 -14.53 -45.56
C PRO A 33 -25.75 -13.93 -44.33
N LEU A 34 -25.75 -12.60 -44.24
CA LEU A 34 -26.45 -11.87 -43.19
C LEU A 34 -27.96 -12.17 -43.22
N ASP A 35 -28.49 -12.71 -42.13
CA ASP A 35 -29.92 -12.97 -41.96
C ASP A 35 -30.58 -11.80 -41.21
N ASP A 36 -30.90 -10.75 -41.95
CA ASP A 36 -31.58 -9.55 -41.43
C ASP A 36 -32.92 -9.90 -40.75
N GLN A 37 -33.64 -10.91 -41.25
CA GLN A 37 -34.92 -11.31 -40.69
C GLN A 37 -34.76 -11.93 -39.30
N ALA A 38 -33.73 -12.75 -39.10
CA ALA A 38 -33.42 -13.32 -37.79
C ALA A 38 -32.99 -12.25 -36.77
N ILE A 39 -32.19 -11.27 -37.20
CA ILE A 39 -31.78 -10.13 -36.35
C ILE A 39 -33.00 -9.33 -35.90
N ASP A 40 -33.85 -8.93 -36.85
CA ASP A 40 -35.07 -8.16 -36.54
C ASP A 40 -36.03 -8.95 -35.64
N GLN A 41 -36.14 -10.27 -35.84
CA GLN A 41 -36.95 -11.13 -34.98
C GLN A 41 -36.39 -11.22 -33.56
N ALA A 42 -35.08 -11.33 -33.39
CA ALA A 42 -34.45 -11.35 -32.07
C ALA A 42 -34.71 -10.03 -31.32
N ILE A 43 -34.55 -8.88 -31.98
CA ILE A 43 -34.83 -7.57 -31.38
C ILE A 43 -36.31 -7.45 -30.96
N ARG A 44 -37.25 -7.82 -31.84
CA ARG A 44 -38.69 -7.82 -31.50
C ARG A 44 -39.01 -8.68 -30.29
N ASN A 45 -38.47 -9.91 -30.23
CA ASN A 45 -38.70 -10.77 -29.08
C ASN A 45 -38.15 -10.15 -27.79
N MET A 46 -36.99 -9.47 -27.84
CA MET A 46 -36.43 -8.79 -26.67
C MET A 46 -37.26 -7.58 -26.22
N ASP A 47 -37.84 -6.82 -27.16
CA ASP A 47 -38.80 -5.76 -26.84
C ASP A 47 -40.03 -6.32 -26.14
N GLU A 48 -40.63 -7.39 -26.68
CA GLU A 48 -41.77 -8.08 -26.08
C GLU A 48 -41.45 -8.64 -24.67
N LEU A 49 -40.26 -9.23 -24.48
CA LEU A 49 -39.81 -9.70 -23.16
C LEU A 49 -39.68 -8.54 -22.15
N ILE A 50 -39.19 -7.39 -22.58
CA ILE A 50 -39.05 -6.20 -21.71
C ILE A 50 -40.43 -5.66 -21.33
N GLU A 51 -41.39 -5.62 -22.26
CA GLU A 51 -42.77 -5.20 -21.98
C GLU A 51 -43.47 -6.11 -20.96
N MET A 52 -43.05 -7.37 -20.84
CA MET A 52 -43.54 -8.30 -19.83
C MET A 52 -42.94 -8.06 -18.43
N LEU A 53 -42.05 -7.10 -18.21
CA LEU A 53 -41.51 -6.81 -16.88
C LEU A 53 -42.39 -5.79 -16.10
N PRO A 54 -42.44 -5.85 -14.74
CA PRO A 54 -41.85 -6.87 -13.86
C PRO A 54 -42.65 -8.19 -13.86
N LEU A 55 -42.02 -9.27 -13.43
CA LEU A 55 -42.64 -10.61 -13.36
C LEU A 55 -43.11 -10.98 -11.94
N GLU A 56 -42.87 -10.13 -10.95
CA GLU A 56 -43.23 -10.35 -9.53
C GLU A 56 -42.64 -11.65 -8.93
N VAL A 57 -41.53 -12.13 -9.49
CA VAL A 57 -40.76 -13.28 -8.98
C VAL A 57 -39.29 -12.89 -8.81
N PRO A 58 -38.69 -13.09 -7.62
CA PRO A 58 -37.33 -12.61 -7.35
C PRO A 58 -36.27 -13.36 -8.17
N VAL A 59 -36.52 -14.65 -8.44
CA VAL A 59 -35.66 -15.56 -9.21
C VAL A 59 -36.54 -16.38 -10.14
N LEU A 60 -36.15 -16.48 -11.41
CA LEU A 60 -36.84 -17.26 -12.43
C LEU A 60 -35.84 -18.21 -13.11
N PRO A 61 -35.90 -19.52 -12.82
CA PRO A 61 -35.11 -20.50 -13.54
C PRO A 61 -35.81 -20.90 -14.84
N ILE A 62 -35.04 -21.03 -15.93
CA ILE A 62 -35.53 -21.37 -17.27
C ILE A 62 -34.66 -22.50 -17.84
N ASN A 63 -35.29 -23.59 -18.27
CA ASN A 63 -34.64 -24.63 -19.06
C ASN A 63 -34.59 -24.19 -20.53
N LEU A 64 -33.37 -24.04 -21.09
CA LEU A 64 -33.12 -23.58 -22.45
C LEU A 64 -33.44 -24.63 -23.52
N LYS A 65 -33.60 -25.90 -23.15
CA LYS A 65 -34.03 -26.98 -24.07
C LYS A 65 -35.54 -27.12 -24.14
N ASP A 66 -36.22 -26.86 -23.03
CA ASP A 66 -37.68 -26.95 -22.94
C ASP A 66 -38.22 -25.88 -22.00
N ALA A 67 -38.90 -24.87 -22.56
CA ALA A 67 -39.46 -23.76 -21.79
C ALA A 67 -40.60 -24.17 -20.84
N GLU A 68 -41.18 -25.36 -21.03
CA GLU A 68 -42.26 -25.92 -20.21
C GLU A 68 -41.75 -26.71 -19.01
N ASP A 69 -40.48 -27.09 -19.02
CA ASP A 69 -39.85 -27.83 -17.92
C ASP A 69 -39.49 -26.87 -16.77
N GLU A 70 -39.84 -27.25 -15.55
CA GLU A 70 -39.54 -26.49 -14.33
C GLU A 70 -38.25 -27.07 -13.71
N PRO A 71 -37.07 -26.47 -13.97
CA PRO A 71 -35.81 -27.01 -13.48
C PRO A 71 -35.75 -26.92 -11.95
N VAL A 72 -35.22 -27.97 -11.33
CA VAL A 72 -34.90 -27.98 -9.90
C VAL A 72 -33.68 -27.09 -9.66
N GLU A 73 -33.68 -26.26 -8.61
CA GLU A 73 -32.56 -25.38 -8.19
C GLU A 73 -31.31 -26.17 -7.73
N THR A 74 -30.71 -26.97 -8.60
CA THR A 74 -29.42 -27.60 -8.36
C THR A 74 -28.40 -27.07 -9.36
N ASP A 75 -27.47 -26.26 -8.84
CA ASP A 75 -26.31 -25.71 -9.54
C ASP A 75 -25.50 -26.84 -10.20
N SER A 76 -25.60 -26.97 -11.53
CA SER A 76 -24.57 -27.54 -12.44
C SER A 76 -25.08 -27.88 -13.85
N ASN A 77 -26.38 -27.77 -14.14
CA ASN A 77 -26.87 -28.10 -15.49
C ASN A 77 -26.64 -26.94 -16.48
N LYS A 78 -25.86 -27.19 -17.54
CA LYS A 78 -25.53 -26.20 -18.60
C LYS A 78 -26.76 -25.71 -19.37
N ASP A 79 -27.87 -26.43 -19.28
CA ASP A 79 -29.11 -26.13 -19.99
C ASP A 79 -30.08 -25.24 -19.19
N VAL A 80 -29.72 -24.84 -17.95
CA VAL A 80 -30.58 -24.00 -17.11
C VAL A 80 -29.96 -22.62 -16.94
N THR A 81 -30.74 -21.57 -17.18
CA THR A 81 -30.37 -20.18 -16.87
C THR A 81 -31.22 -19.65 -15.72
N ILE A 82 -30.60 -18.85 -14.85
CA ILE A 82 -31.27 -18.25 -13.69
C ILE A 82 -31.35 -16.74 -13.91
N LEU A 83 -32.57 -16.22 -13.97
CA LEU A 83 -32.82 -14.80 -14.14
C LEU A 83 -33.23 -14.17 -12.82
N TYR A 84 -32.64 -13.02 -12.52
CA TYR A 84 -32.98 -12.23 -11.33
C TYR A 84 -33.79 -11.01 -11.75
N GLU A 85 -34.89 -10.73 -11.05
CA GLU A 85 -35.77 -9.60 -11.33
C GLU A 85 -34.99 -8.27 -11.39
N LYS A 86 -34.03 -8.10 -10.49
CA LYS A 86 -33.19 -6.90 -10.39
C LYS A 86 -32.24 -6.66 -11.57
N SER A 87 -31.99 -7.66 -12.41
CA SER A 87 -31.00 -7.58 -13.51
C SER A 87 -31.52 -8.00 -14.88
N ILE A 88 -32.72 -8.57 -14.96
CA ILE A 88 -33.28 -9.12 -16.20
C ILE A 88 -33.49 -8.04 -17.27
N LEU A 89 -33.94 -6.85 -16.90
CA LEU A 89 -34.06 -5.71 -17.81
C LEU A 89 -32.71 -5.36 -18.44
N LEU A 90 -31.67 -5.21 -17.60
CA LEU A 90 -30.32 -4.89 -18.05
C LEU A 90 -29.74 -6.01 -18.94
N ALA A 91 -30.02 -7.27 -18.63
CA ALA A 91 -29.59 -8.41 -19.44
C ALA A 91 -30.20 -8.38 -20.85
N LEU A 92 -31.51 -8.12 -20.96
CA LEU A 92 -32.22 -8.03 -22.25
C LEU A 92 -31.77 -6.81 -23.07
N GLU A 93 -31.55 -5.67 -22.43
CA GLU A 93 -31.01 -4.47 -23.10
C GLU A 93 -29.58 -4.69 -23.59
N ASN A 94 -28.76 -5.41 -22.81
CA ASN A 94 -27.43 -5.83 -23.24
C ASN A 94 -27.50 -6.77 -24.44
N TRP A 95 -28.43 -7.72 -24.47
CA TRP A 95 -28.57 -8.64 -25.61
C TRP A 95 -28.84 -7.91 -26.93
N LYS A 96 -29.67 -6.86 -26.94
CA LYS A 96 -29.87 -6.02 -28.13
C LYS A 96 -28.55 -5.40 -28.61
N PHE A 97 -27.78 -4.84 -27.68
CA PHE A 97 -26.45 -4.31 -27.99
C PHE A 97 -25.53 -5.40 -28.57
N LEU A 98 -25.50 -6.59 -27.94
CA LEU A 98 -24.62 -7.68 -28.38
C LEU A 98 -24.94 -8.17 -29.79
N VAL A 99 -26.23 -8.28 -30.15
CA VAL A 99 -26.65 -8.65 -31.50
C VAL A 99 -26.07 -7.67 -32.52
N TRP A 100 -26.33 -6.37 -32.36
CA TRP A 100 -25.83 -5.38 -33.32
C TRP A 100 -24.31 -5.26 -33.32
N ASN A 101 -23.67 -5.34 -32.15
CA ASN A 101 -22.22 -5.32 -32.04
C ASN A 101 -21.58 -6.55 -32.73
N HIS A 102 -22.20 -7.73 -32.63
CA HIS A 102 -21.72 -8.95 -33.27
C HIS A 102 -21.88 -8.90 -34.80
N VAL A 103 -23.01 -8.36 -35.29
CA VAL A 103 -23.21 -8.07 -36.73
C VAL A 103 -22.05 -7.22 -37.26
N LEU A 104 -21.70 -6.14 -36.57
CA LEU A 104 -20.63 -5.22 -37.00
C LEU A 104 -19.24 -5.85 -36.92
N PHE A 105 -19.04 -6.82 -36.01
CA PHE A 105 -17.79 -7.56 -35.89
C PHE A 105 -17.60 -8.56 -37.05
N LEU A 106 -18.66 -9.31 -37.39
CA LEU A 106 -18.61 -10.35 -38.42
C LEU A 106 -18.67 -9.78 -39.85
N PHE A 107 -19.47 -8.73 -40.08
CA PHE A 107 -19.76 -8.20 -41.41
C PHE A 107 -19.16 -6.80 -41.58
N LYS A 108 -18.12 -6.70 -42.42
CA LYS A 108 -17.36 -5.45 -42.61
C LYS A 108 -17.89 -4.55 -43.74
N ASP A 109 -18.95 -4.97 -44.43
CA ASP A 109 -19.54 -4.25 -45.57
C ASP A 109 -20.08 -2.86 -45.16
N LEU A 110 -19.91 -1.88 -46.04
CA LEU A 110 -20.29 -0.49 -45.77
C LEU A 110 -21.82 -0.31 -45.61
N ALA A 111 -22.64 -1.04 -46.36
CA ALA A 111 -24.09 -0.99 -46.24
C ALA A 111 -24.55 -1.53 -44.87
N VAL A 112 -23.91 -2.60 -44.39
CA VAL A 112 -24.17 -3.16 -43.05
C VAL A 112 -23.77 -2.16 -41.97
N LYS A 113 -22.57 -1.57 -42.07
CA LYS A 113 -22.13 -0.53 -41.13
C LYS A 113 -23.08 0.66 -41.09
N THR A 114 -23.50 1.14 -42.26
CA THR A 114 -24.44 2.27 -42.38
C THR A 114 -25.77 1.98 -41.67
N LYS A 115 -26.28 0.74 -41.78
CA LYS A 115 -27.53 0.32 -41.13
C LYS A 115 -27.38 0.13 -39.62
N TYR A 116 -26.36 -0.61 -39.17
CA TYR A 116 -26.32 -1.13 -37.80
C TYR A 116 -25.47 -0.30 -36.81
N VAL A 117 -24.54 0.54 -37.27
CA VAL A 117 -23.75 1.40 -36.36
C VAL A 117 -24.65 2.35 -35.56
N PRO A 118 -25.59 3.11 -36.15
CA PRO A 118 -26.45 4.00 -35.38
C PRO A 118 -27.31 3.27 -34.33
N LEU A 119 -27.81 2.08 -34.67
CA LEU A 119 -28.60 1.24 -33.76
C LEU A 119 -27.76 0.75 -32.57
N MET A 120 -26.56 0.23 -32.85
CA MET A 120 -25.64 -0.23 -31.82
C MET A 120 -25.23 0.90 -30.88
N LEU A 121 -24.88 2.08 -31.41
CA LEU A 121 -24.46 3.22 -30.60
C LEU A 121 -25.60 3.76 -29.72
N ALA A 122 -26.81 3.92 -30.28
CA ALA A 122 -27.97 4.34 -29.50
C ALA A 122 -28.28 3.35 -28.37
N GLN A 123 -28.12 2.05 -28.62
CA GLN A 123 -28.30 1.03 -27.59
C GLN A 123 -27.18 1.03 -26.56
N ALA A 124 -25.93 1.28 -26.96
CA ALA A 124 -24.82 1.42 -26.03
C ALA A 124 -25.07 2.59 -25.05
N GLU A 125 -25.50 3.74 -25.58
CA GLU A 125 -25.89 4.91 -24.75
C GLU A 125 -27.03 4.57 -23.80
N ARG A 126 -28.09 3.91 -24.29
CA ARG A 126 -29.20 3.44 -23.46
C ARG A 126 -28.72 2.49 -22.36
N CYS A 127 -27.90 1.51 -22.68
CA CYS A 127 -27.34 0.56 -21.72
C CYS A 127 -26.52 1.27 -20.63
N ILE A 128 -25.73 2.28 -21.00
CA ILE A 128 -24.92 3.07 -20.05
C ILE A 128 -25.80 3.77 -19.01
N THR A 129 -27.03 4.18 -19.33
CA THR A 129 -27.94 4.85 -18.37
C THR A 129 -28.32 3.97 -17.18
N TYR A 130 -28.22 2.65 -17.29
CA TYR A 130 -28.45 1.72 -16.18
C TYR A 130 -27.26 1.63 -15.21
N TYR A 131 -26.12 2.24 -15.55
CA TYR A 131 -24.92 2.25 -14.72
C TYR A 131 -24.70 3.64 -14.12
N ALA A 132 -25.28 3.85 -12.93
CA ALA A 132 -25.02 5.04 -12.11
C ALA A 132 -23.54 5.15 -11.70
N ASP A 133 -23.03 6.39 -11.61
CA ASP A 133 -21.68 6.67 -11.14
C ASP A 133 -21.53 6.31 -9.65
N GLY A 134 -20.40 5.70 -9.27
CA GLY A 134 -20.08 5.36 -7.88
C GLY A 134 -20.73 4.08 -7.32
N ALA A 135 -21.60 3.42 -8.08
CA ALA A 135 -22.17 2.13 -7.67
C ALA A 135 -21.17 0.97 -7.86
N TYR A 136 -21.17 0.01 -6.93
CA TYR A 136 -20.36 -1.19 -7.02
C TYR A 136 -20.99 -2.20 -7.99
N TRP A 137 -20.35 -2.41 -9.12
CA TRP A 137 -20.78 -3.39 -10.13
C TRP A 137 -19.95 -4.67 -10.04
N GLY A 138 -20.61 -5.82 -10.18
CA GLY A 138 -19.90 -7.09 -10.38
C GLY A 138 -19.11 -7.09 -11.70
N GLU A 139 -18.20 -8.05 -11.87
CA GLU A 139 -17.30 -8.12 -13.04
C GLU A 139 -18.05 -8.15 -14.39
N TRP A 140 -19.21 -8.81 -14.46
CA TRP A 140 -20.07 -8.81 -15.65
C TRP A 140 -20.54 -7.39 -16.01
N GLY A 141 -20.98 -6.61 -15.03
CA GLY A 141 -21.44 -5.23 -15.23
C GLY A 141 -20.31 -4.32 -15.68
N LYS A 142 -19.13 -4.42 -15.05
CA LYS A 142 -17.93 -3.67 -15.45
C LYS A 142 -17.53 -3.99 -16.89
N ALA A 143 -17.46 -5.27 -17.25
CA ALA A 143 -17.06 -5.70 -18.59
C ALA A 143 -18.00 -5.17 -19.68
N ASN A 144 -19.31 -5.14 -19.42
CA ASN A 144 -20.30 -4.58 -20.32
C ASN A 144 -20.17 -3.06 -20.46
N LEU A 145 -20.06 -2.33 -19.34
CA LEU A 145 -19.86 -0.87 -19.37
C LEU A 145 -18.63 -0.49 -20.20
N ILE A 146 -17.51 -1.17 -19.98
CA ILE A 146 -16.28 -0.99 -20.77
C ILE A 146 -16.53 -1.22 -22.26
N ARG A 147 -17.28 -2.28 -22.61
CA ARG A 147 -17.60 -2.60 -24.00
C ARG A 147 -18.45 -1.51 -24.65
N TYR A 148 -19.49 -1.01 -23.97
CA TYR A 148 -20.35 0.06 -24.49
C TYR A 148 -19.56 1.35 -24.73
N THR A 149 -18.82 1.80 -23.71
CA THR A 149 -18.02 3.02 -23.79
C THR A 149 -16.92 2.90 -24.85
N ASN A 150 -16.35 1.70 -25.01
CA ASN A 150 -15.36 1.46 -26.05
C ASN A 150 -15.97 1.58 -27.45
N GLN A 151 -17.16 1.04 -27.71
CA GLN A 151 -17.77 1.17 -29.04
C GLN A 151 -18.05 2.63 -29.38
N ILE A 152 -18.60 3.40 -28.43
CA ILE A 152 -18.83 4.84 -28.60
C ILE A 152 -17.51 5.56 -28.90
N GLY A 153 -16.48 5.34 -28.07
CA GLY A 153 -15.15 5.93 -28.29
C GLY A 153 -14.49 5.51 -29.60
N TRP A 154 -14.61 4.24 -29.98
CA TRP A 154 -14.04 3.68 -31.21
C TRP A 154 -14.63 4.38 -32.44
N TYR A 155 -15.95 4.39 -32.56
CA TYR A 155 -16.60 4.98 -33.73
C TYR A 155 -16.43 6.50 -33.80
N ALA A 156 -16.40 7.19 -32.66
CA ALA A 156 -16.06 8.62 -32.63
C ALA A 156 -14.60 8.88 -33.06
N SER A 157 -13.65 8.05 -32.59
CA SER A 157 -12.24 8.15 -33.00
C SER A 157 -12.04 7.93 -34.50
N GLU A 158 -12.87 7.10 -35.16
CA GLU A 158 -12.73 6.89 -36.61
C GLU A 158 -13.49 7.93 -37.44
N ASN A 159 -14.74 8.25 -37.07
CA ASN A 159 -15.66 8.89 -38.01
C ASN A 159 -16.05 10.32 -37.66
N GLU A 160 -16.02 10.71 -36.37
CA GLU A 160 -16.47 12.03 -35.95
C GLU A 160 -15.40 13.11 -36.19
N GLN A 161 -15.80 14.31 -36.59
CA GLN A 161 -14.90 15.44 -36.84
C GLN A 161 -15.26 16.68 -36.00
N ASP A 162 -16.47 16.73 -35.46
CA ASP A 162 -16.95 17.79 -34.59
C ASP A 162 -16.25 17.71 -33.21
N PRO A 163 -15.47 18.73 -32.80
CA PRO A 163 -14.76 18.73 -31.52
C PRO A 163 -15.66 18.55 -30.31
N GLU A 164 -16.87 19.12 -30.30
CA GLU A 164 -17.78 19.00 -29.15
C GLU A 164 -18.35 17.58 -29.03
N LYS A 165 -18.55 16.90 -30.16
CA LYS A 165 -18.98 15.49 -30.17
C LYS A 165 -17.83 14.56 -29.79
N LEU A 166 -16.62 14.84 -30.26
CA LEU A 166 -15.41 14.11 -29.85
C LEU A 166 -15.17 14.21 -28.35
N GLU A 167 -15.28 15.41 -27.76
CA GLU A 167 -15.10 15.58 -26.31
C GLU A 167 -16.16 14.82 -25.51
N ARG A 168 -17.42 14.86 -25.94
CA ARG A 168 -18.49 14.06 -25.31
C ARG A 168 -18.21 12.56 -25.37
N ALA A 169 -17.78 12.06 -26.54
CA ALA A 169 -17.42 10.66 -26.70
C ALA A 169 -16.19 10.28 -25.84
N PHE A 170 -15.21 11.19 -25.72
CA PHE A 170 -14.05 11.01 -24.84
C PHE A 170 -14.46 10.86 -23.37
N LEU A 171 -15.36 11.72 -22.86
CA LEU A 171 -15.85 11.62 -21.49
C LEU A 171 -16.58 10.29 -21.22
N ILE A 172 -17.34 9.80 -22.20
CA ILE A 172 -17.98 8.48 -22.12
C ILE A 172 -16.93 7.36 -22.10
N LEU A 173 -15.95 7.41 -23.01
CA LEU A 173 -14.85 6.44 -23.09
C LEU A 173 -14.02 6.40 -21.79
N LEU A 174 -13.78 7.57 -21.19
CA LEU A 174 -13.01 7.71 -19.94
C LEU A 174 -13.66 6.95 -18.79
N ARG A 175 -14.99 6.89 -18.71
CA ARG A 175 -15.72 6.11 -17.69
C ARG A 175 -15.33 4.63 -17.74
N GLY A 176 -15.33 4.02 -18.94
CA GLY A 176 -14.90 2.63 -19.10
C GLY A 176 -13.40 2.44 -18.92
N TYR A 177 -12.59 3.38 -19.42
CA TYR A 177 -11.14 3.31 -19.29
C TYR A 177 -10.68 3.22 -17.83
N ASN A 178 -11.30 4.02 -16.95
CA ASN A 178 -10.97 4.10 -15.52
C ASN A 178 -11.23 2.80 -14.74
N ILE A 179 -12.14 1.95 -15.22
CA ILE A 179 -12.46 0.67 -14.58
C ILE A 179 -11.86 -0.55 -15.32
N SER A 180 -11.13 -0.31 -16.41
CA SER A 180 -10.53 -1.35 -17.24
C SER A 180 -9.14 -1.76 -16.78
N ASN A 181 -8.74 -3.00 -17.12
CA ASN A 181 -7.38 -3.50 -16.91
C ASN A 181 -6.74 -4.06 -18.20
N TRP A 182 -5.42 -4.28 -18.13
CA TRP A 182 -4.62 -4.77 -19.26
C TRP A 182 -4.82 -6.25 -19.60
N TYR A 183 -5.41 -7.06 -18.72
CA TYR A 183 -5.49 -8.51 -18.93
C TYR A 183 -6.62 -8.91 -19.88
N ASN A 184 -7.84 -8.41 -19.64
CA ASN A 184 -9.03 -8.88 -20.36
C ASN A 184 -9.73 -7.77 -21.18
N GLN A 185 -9.27 -6.52 -21.08
CA GLN A 185 -9.96 -5.34 -21.63
C GLN A 185 -9.00 -4.35 -22.31
N LYS A 186 -7.81 -4.82 -22.72
CA LYS A 186 -6.76 -3.94 -23.30
C LYS A 186 -7.22 -3.13 -24.52
N TYR A 187 -8.21 -3.61 -25.27
CA TYR A 187 -8.73 -2.94 -26.47
C TYR A 187 -9.18 -1.49 -26.20
N ILE A 188 -9.73 -1.20 -25.00
CA ILE A 188 -10.16 0.16 -24.65
C ILE A 188 -8.98 1.11 -24.46
N LYS A 189 -7.81 0.59 -24.09
CA LYS A 189 -6.58 1.38 -23.98
C LYS A 189 -6.14 1.86 -25.35
N TYR A 190 -6.24 1.01 -26.37
CA TYR A 190 -5.95 1.39 -27.75
C TYR A 190 -6.95 2.43 -28.27
N THR A 191 -8.26 2.22 -28.04
CA THR A 191 -9.28 3.21 -28.38
C THR A 191 -9.04 4.56 -27.70
N MET A 192 -8.64 4.56 -26.43
CA MET A 192 -8.29 5.78 -25.69
C MET A 192 -7.13 6.53 -26.33
N VAL A 193 -6.05 5.84 -26.71
CA VAL A 193 -4.92 6.44 -27.42
C VAL A 193 -5.37 7.11 -28.72
N ARG A 194 -6.17 6.42 -29.55
CA ARG A 194 -6.65 7.01 -30.81
C ARG A 194 -7.54 8.22 -30.58
N MET A 195 -8.39 8.18 -29.56
CA MET A 195 -9.24 9.31 -29.18
C MET A 195 -8.39 10.52 -28.74
N LEU A 196 -7.42 10.32 -27.85
CA LEU A 196 -6.56 11.37 -27.34
C LEU A 196 -5.70 12.00 -28.43
N ILE A 197 -5.10 11.19 -29.32
CA ILE A 197 -4.36 11.70 -30.49
C ILE A 197 -5.27 12.53 -31.38
N LYS A 198 -6.50 12.08 -31.64
CA LYS A 198 -7.47 12.84 -32.45
C LYS A 198 -7.87 14.17 -31.83
N LEU A 199 -7.81 14.28 -30.50
CA LEU A 199 -8.04 15.51 -29.74
C LEU A 199 -6.77 16.38 -29.58
N GLY A 200 -5.62 15.98 -30.12
CA GLY A 200 -4.35 16.69 -29.93
C GLY A 200 -3.85 16.65 -28.48
N ARG A 201 -4.08 15.52 -27.79
CA ARG A 201 -3.67 15.26 -26.39
C ARG A 201 -2.59 14.17 -26.35
N GLU A 202 -1.51 14.36 -27.10
CA GLU A 202 -0.42 13.40 -27.24
C GLU A 202 0.27 13.10 -25.90
N ASP A 203 0.43 14.11 -25.04
CA ASP A 203 1.02 13.97 -23.70
C ASP A 203 0.21 13.02 -22.78
N ASP A 204 -1.09 12.89 -23.01
CA ASP A 204 -1.95 11.93 -22.31
C ASP A 204 -1.98 10.55 -23.01
N ALA A 205 -1.83 10.53 -24.33
CA ALA A 205 -1.92 9.32 -25.14
C ALA A 205 -0.66 8.46 -25.07
N TYR A 206 0.51 9.06 -25.25
CA TYR A 206 1.79 8.36 -25.38
C TYR A 206 2.26 7.63 -24.13
N PRO A 207 1.96 8.06 -22.89
CA PRO A 207 2.20 7.24 -21.70
C PRO A 207 1.51 5.87 -21.77
N ILE A 208 0.29 5.80 -22.33
CA ILE A 208 -0.45 4.54 -22.50
C ILE A 208 0.25 3.65 -23.53
N VAL A 209 0.76 4.23 -24.62
CA VAL A 209 1.56 3.51 -25.64
C VAL A 209 2.85 2.96 -25.03
N THR A 210 3.56 3.78 -24.25
CA THR A 210 4.78 3.36 -23.54
C THR A 210 4.50 2.20 -22.59
N GLU A 211 3.41 2.26 -21.80
CA GLU A 211 3.02 1.16 -20.93
C GLU A 211 2.72 -0.12 -21.72
N ALA A 212 1.97 -0.02 -22.82
CA ALA A 212 1.63 -1.15 -23.68
C ALA A 212 2.90 -1.85 -24.22
N LEU A 213 3.81 -1.08 -24.82
CA LEU A 213 5.04 -1.61 -25.43
C LEU A 213 6.04 -2.15 -24.41
N LYS A 214 6.05 -1.61 -23.18
CA LYS A 214 6.84 -2.17 -22.06
C LYS A 214 6.30 -3.52 -21.60
N ARG A 215 4.97 -3.67 -21.50
CA ARG A 215 4.32 -4.92 -21.07
C ARG A 215 4.41 -6.01 -22.13
N ASN A 216 4.12 -5.67 -23.37
CA ASN A 216 4.21 -6.55 -24.50
C ASN A 216 4.73 -5.77 -25.71
N SER A 217 6.02 -5.90 -25.96
CA SER A 217 6.64 -5.24 -27.10
C SER A 217 6.08 -5.72 -28.44
N ALA A 218 5.39 -6.87 -28.51
CA ALA A 218 4.77 -7.42 -29.71
C ALA A 218 3.25 -7.16 -29.79
N ASP A 219 2.68 -6.28 -28.95
CA ASP A 219 1.24 -6.00 -28.98
C ASP A 219 0.81 -5.40 -30.34
N GLU A 220 -0.06 -6.11 -31.07
CA GLU A 220 -0.47 -5.79 -32.44
C GLU A 220 -1.11 -4.41 -32.56
N ASP A 221 -1.93 -4.03 -31.58
CA ASP A 221 -2.65 -2.75 -31.56
C ASP A 221 -1.67 -1.56 -31.50
N PHE A 222 -0.52 -1.73 -30.83
CA PHE A 222 0.45 -0.66 -30.57
C PHE A 222 1.71 -0.72 -31.42
N GLN A 223 1.89 -1.74 -32.28
CA GLN A 223 3.08 -1.87 -33.12
C GLN A 223 3.33 -0.65 -34.01
N GLY A 224 2.26 -0.03 -34.50
CA GLY A 224 2.35 1.15 -35.37
C GLY A 224 3.13 2.31 -34.74
N PHE A 225 3.09 2.44 -33.42
CA PHE A 225 3.78 3.53 -32.71
C PHE A 225 5.28 3.35 -32.59
N LYS A 226 5.83 2.14 -32.75
CA LYS A 226 7.29 1.92 -32.62
C LYS A 226 8.11 2.74 -33.62
N ASN A 227 7.53 3.02 -34.77
CA ASN A 227 8.17 3.78 -35.84
C ASN A 227 7.45 5.12 -36.10
N ASP A 228 6.53 5.52 -35.20
CA ASP A 228 5.79 6.77 -35.33
C ASP A 228 6.68 7.94 -34.88
N GLU A 229 7.00 8.83 -35.82
CA GLU A 229 7.95 9.94 -35.59
C GLU A 229 7.49 10.90 -34.46
N PRO A 230 6.20 11.28 -34.37
CA PRO A 230 5.68 12.03 -33.23
C PRO A 230 5.91 11.33 -31.88
N TYR A 231 5.57 10.04 -31.75
CA TYR A 231 5.81 9.28 -30.53
C TYR A 231 7.30 9.15 -30.19
N LEU A 232 8.16 8.90 -31.18
CA LEU A 232 9.60 8.79 -30.99
C LEU A 232 10.22 10.13 -30.55
N THR A 233 9.73 11.24 -31.10
CA THR A 233 10.15 12.60 -30.70
C THR A 233 9.74 12.88 -29.26
N TRP A 234 8.49 12.58 -28.91
CA TRP A 234 8.00 12.72 -27.54
C TRP A 234 8.80 11.88 -26.55
N THR A 235 9.09 10.62 -26.89
CA THR A 235 9.86 9.71 -26.02
C THR A 235 11.26 10.25 -25.72
N LYS A 236 11.96 10.79 -26.73
CA LYS A 236 13.28 11.42 -26.57
C LYS A 236 13.19 12.65 -25.67
N GLU A 237 12.18 13.49 -25.87
CA GLU A 237 11.99 14.71 -25.08
C GLU A 237 11.65 14.41 -23.61
N VAL A 238 10.80 13.42 -23.35
CA VAL A 238 10.52 12.94 -21.98
C VAL A 238 11.78 12.41 -21.32
N THR A 239 12.55 11.58 -22.03
CA THR A 239 13.82 11.04 -21.51
C THR A 239 14.81 12.16 -21.19
N ARG A 240 14.94 13.16 -22.06
CA ARG A 240 15.77 14.35 -21.83
C ARG A 240 15.32 15.12 -20.58
N ARG A 241 14.02 15.38 -20.42
CA ARG A 241 13.47 16.05 -19.22
C ARG A 241 13.72 15.25 -17.94
N GLU A 242 13.57 13.93 -17.98
CA GLU A 242 13.85 13.05 -16.85
C GLU A 242 15.33 13.06 -16.47
N GLU A 243 16.24 13.04 -17.45
CA GLU A 243 17.68 13.16 -17.22
C GLU A 243 18.05 14.53 -16.65
N GLU A 244 17.51 15.62 -17.19
CA GLU A 244 17.70 16.97 -16.66
C GLU A 244 17.19 17.09 -15.21
N ALA A 245 16.01 16.54 -14.92
CA ALA A 245 15.46 16.52 -13.58
C ALA A 245 16.36 15.73 -12.60
N LYS A 246 16.93 14.59 -13.01
CA LYS A 246 17.90 13.83 -12.21
C LYS A 246 19.17 14.64 -11.94
N VAL A 247 19.71 15.32 -12.95
CA VAL A 247 20.90 16.18 -12.79
C VAL A 247 20.63 17.32 -11.83
N GLN A 248 19.46 17.98 -11.92
CA GLN A 248 19.09 19.04 -10.99
C GLN A 248 18.89 18.52 -9.56
N LEU A 249 18.27 17.35 -9.41
CA LEU A 249 18.09 16.71 -8.09
C LEU A 249 19.43 16.36 -7.45
N GLU A 250 20.37 15.81 -8.22
CA GLU A 250 21.73 15.51 -7.75
C GLU A 250 22.44 16.78 -7.30
N LYS A 251 22.36 17.87 -8.10
CA LYS A 251 22.92 19.16 -7.73
C LYS A 251 22.30 19.73 -6.45
N ALA A 252 20.98 19.62 -6.30
CA ALA A 252 20.29 20.04 -5.08
C ALA A 252 20.76 19.23 -3.87
N TYR A 253 20.93 17.91 -4.03
CA TYR A 253 21.44 17.04 -2.97
C TYR A 253 22.88 17.39 -2.58
N GLN A 254 23.77 17.66 -3.52
CA GLN A 254 25.14 18.10 -3.22
C GLN A 254 25.18 19.42 -2.45
N ASN A 255 24.33 20.39 -2.82
CA ASN A 255 24.18 21.64 -2.07
C ASN A 255 23.65 21.39 -0.65
N PHE A 256 22.70 20.47 -0.48
CA PHE A 256 22.20 20.05 0.82
C PHE A 256 23.31 19.45 1.70
N LEU A 257 24.21 18.62 1.13
CA LEU A 257 25.34 18.06 1.88
C LEU A 257 26.32 19.14 2.36
N LEU A 258 26.54 20.19 1.57
CA LEU A 258 27.35 21.33 1.99
C LEU A 258 26.70 22.08 3.16
N LEU A 259 25.40 22.38 3.05
CA LEU A 259 24.62 22.99 4.13
C LEU A 259 24.69 22.15 5.42
N LEU A 260 24.49 20.83 5.30
CA LEU A 260 24.56 19.91 6.43
C LEU A 260 25.92 20.02 7.14
N LYS A 261 27.02 20.01 6.38
CA LYS A 261 28.36 20.14 6.92
C LYS A 261 28.58 21.49 7.62
N GLU A 262 28.08 22.57 7.04
CA GLU A 262 28.16 23.91 7.64
C GLU A 262 27.39 23.97 8.98
N GLU A 263 26.19 23.40 9.05
CA GLU A 263 25.39 23.36 10.27
C GLU A 263 26.02 22.45 11.35
N GLN A 264 26.62 21.32 10.96
CA GLN A 264 27.35 20.44 11.88
C GLN A 264 28.60 21.11 12.47
N VAL A 265 29.28 21.98 11.71
CA VAL A 265 30.43 22.74 12.25
C VAL A 265 29.97 23.76 13.30
N LYS A 266 28.79 24.38 13.14
CA LYS A 266 28.28 25.40 14.08
C LYS A 266 27.97 24.86 15.47
N ILE A 267 27.56 23.60 15.56
CA ILE A 267 27.14 22.97 16.82
C ILE A 267 28.26 22.19 17.51
N LYS A 268 29.37 21.93 16.80
CA LYS A 268 30.49 21.17 17.34
C LYS A 268 31.16 21.93 18.48
N ASP A 269 31.44 21.21 19.57
CA ASP A 269 32.04 21.73 20.80
C ASP A 269 31.25 22.86 21.47
N GLN A 270 29.99 23.07 21.09
CA GLN A 270 29.08 24.01 21.73
C GLN A 270 28.34 23.32 22.88
N PHE A 271 28.95 23.28 24.06
CA PHE A 271 28.38 22.71 25.27
C PHE A 271 27.79 23.77 26.20
N VAL A 272 26.75 23.41 26.95
CA VAL A 272 26.12 24.28 27.97
C VAL A 272 27.02 24.39 29.20
N TYR A 273 27.61 23.27 29.62
CA TYR A 273 28.51 23.18 30.78
C TYR A 273 29.88 22.63 30.35
N PRO A 274 30.65 23.34 29.51
CA PRO A 274 31.89 22.84 28.92
C PRO A 274 32.97 22.46 29.95
N ASP A 275 32.90 23.02 31.16
CA ASP A 275 33.85 22.76 32.22
C ASP A 275 33.52 21.57 33.11
N HIS A 276 32.29 21.04 33.04
CA HIS A 276 31.83 19.93 33.86
C HIS A 276 32.63 18.64 33.55
N PRO A 277 33.11 17.88 34.56
CA PRO A 277 33.94 16.69 34.34
C PRO A 277 33.30 15.66 33.42
N LEU A 278 32.00 15.36 33.61
CA LEU A 278 31.27 14.42 32.75
C LEU A 278 31.14 14.92 31.30
N VAL A 279 31.00 16.24 31.08
CA VAL A 279 30.94 16.81 29.73
C VAL A 279 32.28 16.64 29.03
N LYS A 280 33.39 16.91 29.73
CA LYS A 280 34.75 16.70 29.20
C LYS A 280 35.01 15.23 28.88
N GLN A 281 34.55 14.32 29.74
CA GLN A 281 34.69 12.89 29.55
C GLN A 281 33.92 12.38 28.32
N HIS A 282 32.72 12.90 28.07
CA HIS A 282 31.82 12.43 27.01
C HIS A 282 31.71 13.38 25.80
N ALA A 283 32.60 14.36 25.67
CA ALA A 283 32.52 15.41 24.65
C ALA A 283 32.43 14.87 23.21
N GLU A 284 33.23 13.85 22.88
CA GLU A 284 33.26 13.25 21.54
C GLU A 284 31.92 12.65 21.15
N ILE A 285 31.34 11.80 22.01
CA ILE A 285 30.07 11.13 21.72
C ILE A 285 28.89 12.12 21.73
N LEU A 286 28.92 13.14 22.60
CA LEU A 286 27.91 14.20 22.61
C LEU A 286 27.93 15.02 21.33
N ASN A 287 29.11 15.36 20.81
CA ASN A 287 29.23 16.01 19.50
C ASN A 287 28.64 15.12 18.39
N LEU A 288 28.95 13.83 18.40
CA LEU A 288 28.42 12.89 17.41
C LEU A 288 26.90 12.81 17.43
N ILE A 289 26.29 12.78 18.63
CA ILE A 289 24.83 12.84 18.80
C ILE A 289 24.27 14.12 18.17
N LYS A 290 24.83 15.29 18.52
CA LYS A 290 24.37 16.58 17.98
C LYS A 290 24.49 16.63 16.44
N GLU A 291 25.59 16.12 15.88
CA GLU A 291 25.81 16.06 14.42
C GLU A 291 24.76 15.19 13.71
N ARG A 292 24.42 14.02 14.29
CA ARG A 292 23.40 13.10 13.76
C ARG A 292 21.99 13.70 13.88
N MET A 293 21.68 14.39 14.97
CA MET A 293 20.42 15.11 15.15
C MET A 293 20.24 16.22 14.12
N VAL A 294 21.26 17.04 13.86
CA VAL A 294 21.21 18.06 12.80
C VAL A 294 20.93 17.43 11.44
N ALA A 295 21.56 16.28 11.14
CA ALA A 295 21.34 15.55 9.90
C ALA A 295 19.89 15.07 9.74
N ILE A 296 19.30 14.48 10.78
CA ILE A 296 17.89 14.04 10.77
C ILE A 296 16.95 15.22 10.56
N ARG A 297 17.14 16.31 11.32
CA ARG A 297 16.29 17.50 11.25
C ARG A 297 16.31 18.11 9.84
N LEU A 298 17.49 18.40 9.31
CA LEU A 298 17.63 18.99 7.98
C LEU A 298 17.11 18.04 6.89
N LYS A 299 17.39 16.73 6.99
CA LYS A 299 16.85 15.75 6.04
C LYS A 299 15.32 15.79 6.01
N ARG A 300 14.66 15.86 7.17
CA ARG A 300 13.19 15.94 7.24
C ARG A 300 12.65 17.22 6.60
N MET A 301 13.27 18.36 6.88
CA MET A 301 12.88 19.66 6.32
C MET A 301 13.05 19.72 4.80
N TYR A 302 14.12 19.16 4.24
CA TYR A 302 14.45 19.33 2.82
C TYR A 302 13.96 18.21 1.89
N ARG A 303 13.66 17.01 2.42
CA ARG A 303 13.34 15.84 1.58
C ARG A 303 12.11 16.05 0.70
N LYS A 304 11.06 16.71 1.19
CA LYS A 304 9.79 16.88 0.44
C LYS A 304 9.96 17.76 -0.82
N SER A 305 10.89 18.71 -0.79
CA SER A 305 11.16 19.61 -1.92
C SER A 305 12.20 19.06 -2.90
N GLY A 306 12.68 17.83 -2.71
CA GLY A 306 13.83 17.34 -3.46
C GLY A 306 15.12 18.10 -3.13
N TRP A 307 15.31 18.45 -1.86
CA TRP A 307 16.52 19.10 -1.34
C TRP A 307 16.72 20.57 -1.72
N ILE A 308 15.67 21.24 -2.21
CA ILE A 308 15.76 22.63 -2.70
C ILE A 308 15.41 23.63 -1.60
N THR A 309 14.28 23.43 -0.93
CA THR A 309 13.75 24.34 0.10
C THR A 309 13.38 23.59 1.37
N ALA A 310 13.58 24.25 2.51
CA ALA A 310 13.15 23.73 3.81
C ALA A 310 11.62 23.81 3.95
N ASP A 311 11.02 22.73 4.44
CA ASP A 311 9.69 22.67 5.01
C ASP A 311 9.79 22.87 6.52
N HIS A 312 9.16 23.94 7.02
CA HIS A 312 9.20 24.34 8.43
C HIS A 312 8.00 23.81 9.24
N THR A 313 7.11 23.03 8.64
CA THR A 313 5.90 22.52 9.32
C THR A 313 6.20 21.61 10.53
N ASP A 314 7.36 20.95 10.54
CA ASP A 314 7.79 20.01 11.59
C ASP A 314 8.82 20.62 12.56
N GLN A 315 9.06 21.94 12.54
CA GLN A 315 10.18 22.53 13.29
C GLN A 315 10.04 22.35 14.82
N ASP A 316 8.83 22.45 15.35
CA ASP A 316 8.55 22.31 16.77
C ASP A 316 8.72 20.86 17.26
N THR A 317 8.63 19.88 16.36
CA THR A 317 8.81 18.44 16.63
C THR A 317 10.24 18.08 17.06
N PHE A 318 11.19 19.01 16.92
CA PHE A 318 12.62 18.80 17.24
C PHE A 318 13.09 19.58 18.46
N ILE A 319 12.17 20.17 19.22
CA ILE A 319 12.51 20.91 20.46
C ILE A 319 12.94 19.91 21.53
N LEU A 320 14.07 20.19 22.18
CA LEU A 320 14.64 19.39 23.25
C LEU A 320 14.63 20.18 24.55
N GLU A 321 14.32 19.50 25.65
CA GLU A 321 14.27 20.08 26.99
C GLU A 321 15.47 19.61 27.82
N LYS A 322 16.38 20.55 28.10
CA LYS A 322 17.59 20.31 28.90
C LYS A 322 17.32 20.57 30.37
N MET A 323 18.08 19.90 31.23
CA MET A 323 18.08 20.14 32.68
C MET A 323 19.38 20.80 33.12
N SER A 324 19.29 21.72 34.08
CA SER A 324 20.45 22.25 34.77
C SER A 324 21.05 21.24 35.75
N ILE A 325 22.27 21.52 36.21
CA ILE A 325 22.95 20.69 37.22
C ILE A 325 22.10 20.63 38.49
N GLU A 326 21.55 21.77 38.92
CA GLU A 326 20.69 21.88 40.10
C GLU A 326 19.40 21.08 39.92
N GLN A 327 18.76 21.15 38.75
CA GLN A 327 17.55 20.38 38.48
C GLN A 327 17.80 18.87 38.54
N ILE A 328 18.95 18.40 38.05
CA ILE A 328 19.33 16.98 38.14
C ILE A 328 19.56 16.58 39.60
N GLN A 329 20.26 17.41 40.38
CA GLN A 329 20.50 17.16 41.81
C GLN A 329 19.19 17.10 42.60
N GLU A 330 18.31 18.10 42.42
CA GLU A 330 16.98 18.13 43.03
C GLU A 330 16.15 16.91 42.64
N PHE A 331 16.27 16.45 41.39
CA PHE A 331 15.57 15.27 40.91
C PHE A 331 16.07 13.97 41.56
N GLU A 332 17.40 13.77 41.66
CA GLU A 332 18.00 12.63 42.34
C GLU A 332 17.63 12.60 43.83
N GLU A 333 17.69 13.75 44.51
CA GLU A 333 17.32 13.90 45.92
C GLU A 333 15.84 13.61 46.17
N LYS A 334 14.96 14.23 45.38
CA LYS A 334 13.50 14.08 45.50
C LYS A 334 13.06 12.63 45.32
N ASN A 335 13.67 11.93 44.37
CA ASN A 335 13.27 10.56 44.02
C ASN A 335 14.09 9.49 44.76
N ALA A 336 15.11 9.88 45.53
CA ALA A 336 16.03 9.01 46.25
C ALA A 336 16.69 7.96 45.33
N ILE A 337 17.22 8.41 44.19
CA ILE A 337 17.90 7.59 43.18
C ILE A 337 19.26 8.19 42.81
N HIS A 338 20.07 7.40 42.12
CA HIS A 338 21.24 7.87 41.40
C HIS A 338 21.03 7.62 39.90
N LEU A 339 21.14 8.66 39.07
CA LEU A 339 21.12 8.52 37.62
C LEU A 339 22.52 8.13 37.12
N PRO A 340 22.63 7.23 36.12
CA PRO A 340 23.90 6.96 35.46
C PRO A 340 24.54 8.24 34.89
N ASP A 341 25.87 8.33 34.95
CA ASP A 341 26.62 9.52 34.50
C ASP A 341 26.30 9.92 33.04
N GLU A 342 26.14 8.93 32.15
CA GLU A 342 25.77 9.14 30.75
C GLU A 342 24.36 9.72 30.58
N LEU A 343 23.41 9.36 31.45
CA LEU A 343 22.07 9.93 31.45
C LEU A 343 22.11 11.39 31.94
N LYS A 344 22.87 11.67 33.00
CA LYS A 344 23.04 13.04 33.51
C LYS A 344 23.56 13.97 32.43
N VAL A 345 24.65 13.57 31.76
CA VAL A 345 25.27 14.41 30.72
C VAL A 345 24.38 14.54 29.47
N TYR A 346 23.61 13.50 29.13
CA TYR A 346 22.60 13.60 28.09
C TYR A 346 21.54 14.66 28.43
N LEU A 347 20.98 14.63 29.64
CA LEU A 347 19.96 15.60 30.10
C LEU A 347 20.50 17.04 30.15
N MET A 348 21.77 17.22 30.52
CA MET A 348 22.42 18.53 30.56
C MET A 348 22.67 19.11 29.16
N GLU A 349 23.20 18.30 28.24
CA GLU A 349 23.77 18.80 26.99
C GLU A 349 22.88 18.63 25.77
N ILE A 350 22.07 17.57 25.73
CA ILE A 350 21.15 17.24 24.63
C ILE A 350 19.72 17.57 25.03
N GLY A 351 19.23 16.96 26.11
CA GLY A 351 17.85 17.12 26.61
C GLY A 351 16.89 16.05 26.09
N THR A 352 15.70 16.01 26.71
CA THR A 352 14.61 15.07 26.43
C THR A 352 13.62 15.64 25.41
N GLY A 353 12.67 14.81 24.93
CA GLY A 353 11.69 15.21 23.93
C GLY A 353 12.25 15.15 22.50
N GLY A 354 11.64 15.93 21.61
CA GLY A 354 12.05 16.00 20.21
C GLY A 354 11.70 14.74 19.43
N GLY A 355 10.43 14.30 19.47
CA GLY A 355 9.93 13.08 18.82
C GLY A 355 10.20 12.93 17.31
N GLY A 356 10.80 13.95 16.66
CA GLY A 356 11.34 13.84 15.31
C GLY A 356 12.64 13.03 15.21
N TYR A 357 13.35 12.78 16.32
CA TYR A 357 14.63 12.10 16.37
C TYR A 357 14.54 10.57 16.52
N THR A 358 13.47 10.07 17.13
CA THR A 358 13.24 8.65 17.43
C THR A 358 12.02 8.10 16.66
N CYS A 359 11.75 6.80 16.76
CA CYS A 359 10.50 6.18 16.32
C CYS A 359 9.50 6.07 17.48
N TYR A 360 8.21 6.00 17.13
CA TYR A 360 7.10 5.69 18.05
C TYR A 360 7.12 6.40 19.41
N GLY A 361 7.37 7.72 19.44
CA GLY A 361 7.28 8.50 20.68
C GLY A 361 8.33 8.12 21.73
N GLY A 362 9.51 7.66 21.30
CA GLY A 362 10.67 7.43 22.16
C GLY A 362 11.28 8.72 22.69
N ASP A 363 10.47 9.53 23.37
CA ASP A 363 10.93 10.62 24.19
C ASP A 363 11.40 9.99 25.51
N MET A 364 12.67 10.18 25.87
CA MET A 364 13.18 9.75 27.18
C MET A 364 12.54 10.61 28.28
N GLU A 365 11.29 10.33 28.59
CA GLU A 365 10.52 11.05 29.59
C GLU A 365 10.82 10.50 30.97
N ILE A 366 11.66 11.23 31.70
CA ILE A 366 12.04 10.92 33.07
C ILE A 366 11.02 11.41 34.11
N TYR A 367 9.79 11.78 33.72
CA TYR A 367 8.79 12.33 34.64
C TYR A 367 7.64 11.36 34.95
N ASP A 368 7.34 10.43 34.03
CA ASP A 368 6.23 9.47 34.13
C ASP A 368 6.70 8.04 34.48
N THR A 369 7.88 7.93 35.09
CA THR A 369 8.51 6.63 35.36
C THR A 369 8.14 6.03 36.73
N GLN A 370 8.14 4.70 36.82
CA GLN A 370 7.84 3.95 38.04
C GLN A 370 9.05 3.91 39.01
N TRP A 371 9.28 5.01 39.74
CA TRP A 371 10.45 5.18 40.61
C TRP A 371 10.63 4.12 41.71
N ASP A 372 9.52 3.55 42.20
CA ASP A 372 9.58 2.48 43.20
C ASP A 372 10.22 1.20 42.64
N GLU A 373 10.11 0.96 41.33
CA GLU A 373 10.77 -0.17 40.64
C GLU A 373 12.23 0.16 40.33
N ILE A 374 12.52 1.37 39.86
CA ILE A 374 13.89 1.84 39.58
C ILE A 374 14.79 1.81 40.81
N ARG A 375 14.24 2.09 42.00
CA ARG A 375 15.00 2.06 43.27
C ARG A 375 15.43 0.66 43.68
N LYS A 376 14.81 -0.39 43.14
CA LYS A 376 15.19 -1.77 43.47
C LYS A 376 16.47 -2.16 42.74
N PRO A 377 17.25 -3.10 43.29
CA PRO A 377 18.42 -3.64 42.61
C PRO A 377 18.03 -4.34 41.31
N PHE A 378 18.78 -4.10 40.24
CA PHE A 378 18.66 -4.86 38.99
C PHE A 378 18.89 -6.36 39.28
N PRO A 379 17.95 -7.25 38.92
CA PRO A 379 17.95 -8.62 39.42
C PRO A 379 18.87 -9.58 38.65
N ILE A 380 19.33 -9.19 37.45
CA ILE A 380 20.16 -10.04 36.59
C ILE A 380 21.64 -9.75 36.82
N THR A 381 22.42 -10.79 37.11
CA THR A 381 23.86 -10.73 37.34
C THR A 381 24.65 -11.32 36.15
N PRO A 382 25.96 -11.04 36.01
CA PRO A 382 26.78 -11.54 34.90
C PRO A 382 26.80 -13.06 34.71
N ASP A 383 26.60 -13.83 35.78
CA ASP A 383 26.50 -15.29 35.75
C ASP A 383 25.15 -15.81 35.25
N LYS A 384 24.13 -14.94 35.14
CA LYS A 384 22.76 -15.26 34.71
C LYS A 384 22.48 -14.95 33.24
N ILE A 385 23.46 -14.38 32.54
CA ILE A 385 23.38 -14.15 31.09
C ILE A 385 24.21 -15.20 30.35
N HIS A 386 23.60 -15.77 29.32
CA HIS A 386 24.22 -16.86 28.56
C HIS A 386 24.11 -16.62 27.06
N PRO A 387 25.02 -17.19 26.24
CA PRO A 387 24.83 -17.19 24.80
C PRO A 387 23.51 -17.84 24.43
N ILE A 388 22.70 -17.14 23.63
CA ILE A 388 21.43 -17.64 23.11
C ILE A 388 21.45 -17.68 21.58
N ASN A 389 20.53 -18.41 20.97
CA ASN A 389 20.36 -18.46 19.52
C ASN A 389 19.66 -17.19 18.99
N HIS A 390 20.25 -16.02 19.27
CA HIS A 390 19.76 -14.73 18.81
C HIS A 390 20.49 -14.29 17.54
N ARG A 391 19.78 -13.62 16.63
CA ARG A 391 20.33 -13.12 15.36
C ARG A 391 21.54 -12.18 15.51
N TRP A 392 21.69 -11.54 16.67
CA TRP A 392 22.82 -10.64 16.99
C TRP A 392 23.97 -11.32 17.73
N ASN A 393 23.86 -12.62 18.03
CA ASN A 393 24.87 -13.38 18.78
C ASN A 393 25.23 -12.76 20.14
N ILE A 394 24.21 -12.35 20.90
CA ILE A 394 24.36 -11.73 22.23
C ILE A 394 24.30 -12.77 23.37
N LYS A 395 24.78 -12.35 24.54
CA LYS A 395 24.43 -12.99 25.81
C LYS A 395 23.23 -12.28 26.41
N ALA A 396 22.24 -13.04 26.86
CA ALA A 396 21.02 -12.48 27.42
C ALA A 396 20.45 -13.37 28.51
N TRP A 397 19.49 -12.82 29.25
CA TRP A 397 18.63 -13.55 30.17
C TRP A 397 17.38 -14.01 29.42
N VAL A 398 16.84 -15.17 29.81
CA VAL A 398 15.61 -15.72 29.23
C VAL A 398 14.66 -16.21 30.33
N TYR A 399 13.37 -16.22 30.03
CA TYR A 399 12.32 -16.68 30.95
C TYR A 399 12.53 -18.14 31.38
N SER A 400 12.78 -18.34 32.68
CA SER A 400 13.11 -19.64 33.26
C SER A 400 11.96 -20.65 33.28
N ASP A 401 10.72 -20.21 33.05
CA ASP A 401 9.49 -21.01 33.04
C ASP A 401 9.01 -21.39 31.62
N SER A 402 9.76 -21.01 30.57
CA SER A 402 9.42 -21.38 29.19
C SER A 402 9.55 -22.88 28.94
N THR A 403 8.44 -23.52 28.54
CA THR A 403 8.37 -24.98 28.30
C THR A 403 8.96 -25.43 26.96
N ASP A 404 9.21 -24.51 26.03
CA ASP A 404 9.60 -24.86 24.65
C ASP A 404 11.09 -25.27 24.52
N TRP A 405 11.94 -24.85 25.46
CA TRP A 405 13.36 -25.27 25.56
C TRP A 405 13.54 -26.77 25.79
N LYS A 406 12.65 -27.37 26.58
CA LYS A 406 12.62 -28.83 26.80
C LYS A 406 12.26 -29.59 25.53
N LYS A 407 11.37 -29.05 24.70
CA LYS A 407 10.97 -29.68 23.42
C LYS A 407 12.09 -29.64 22.38
N MET A 408 12.95 -28.62 22.44
CA MET A 408 14.07 -28.45 21.52
C MET A 408 15.38 -29.10 21.99
N GLY A 409 15.42 -29.66 23.20
CA GLY A 409 16.57 -30.41 23.72
C GLY A 409 17.80 -29.54 24.05
N VAL A 410 17.62 -28.23 24.22
CA VAL A 410 18.71 -27.30 24.57
C VAL A 410 19.19 -27.52 26.00
N PHE A 411 18.27 -27.82 26.94
CA PHE A 411 18.56 -28.18 28.32
C PHE A 411 17.76 -29.41 28.74
N LYS A 412 18.35 -30.24 29.61
CA LYS A 412 17.85 -31.59 29.91
C LYS A 412 16.88 -31.62 31.10
N GLU A 413 17.03 -30.72 32.08
CA GLU A 413 16.18 -30.69 33.28
C GLU A 413 15.66 -29.27 33.62
N GLU A 414 14.54 -29.18 34.36
CA GLU A 414 13.92 -27.90 34.75
C GLU A 414 14.73 -27.15 35.80
N ASP A 415 15.40 -27.89 36.70
CA ASP A 415 16.22 -27.32 37.77
C ASP A 415 17.46 -26.60 37.20
N ASP A 416 17.95 -27.04 36.03
CA ASP A 416 19.03 -26.35 35.30
C ASP A 416 18.60 -24.92 34.89
N MET A 417 17.35 -24.74 34.45
CA MET A 417 16.84 -23.43 34.02
C MET A 417 16.65 -22.47 35.19
N LYS A 418 16.11 -22.95 36.32
CA LYS A 418 16.00 -22.12 37.54
C LYS A 418 17.37 -21.78 38.11
N ALA A 419 18.33 -22.69 38.05
CA ALA A 419 19.69 -22.41 38.48
C ALA A 419 20.36 -21.34 37.60
N LEU A 420 20.22 -21.43 36.27
CA LEU A 420 20.88 -20.55 35.31
C LEU A 420 20.17 -19.20 35.12
N PHE A 421 18.84 -19.17 35.08
CA PHE A 421 18.05 -17.97 34.77
C PHE A 421 17.06 -17.58 35.87
N GLY A 422 16.89 -18.37 36.93
CA GLY A 422 15.96 -18.02 38.01
C GLY A 422 16.37 -16.72 38.71
N LEU A 423 15.39 -15.83 38.87
CA LEU A 423 15.51 -14.60 39.66
C LEU A 423 15.11 -14.84 41.12
N ALA A 424 15.45 -13.90 41.99
CA ALA A 424 15.07 -13.99 43.40
C ALA A 424 13.54 -13.88 43.58
N PRO A 425 12.95 -14.52 44.60
CA PRO A 425 11.51 -14.41 44.85
C PRO A 425 11.08 -12.95 45.05
N GLY A 426 10.05 -12.52 44.31
CA GLY A 426 9.47 -11.18 44.41
C GLY A 426 10.17 -10.09 43.60
N THR A 427 11.17 -10.42 42.78
CA THR A 427 11.78 -9.48 41.82
C THR A 427 11.07 -9.52 40.47
N ALA A 428 10.82 -8.36 39.87
CA ALA A 428 10.41 -8.23 38.48
C ALA A 428 11.65 -8.06 37.59
N ILE A 429 11.61 -8.54 36.33
CA ILE A 429 12.72 -8.44 35.38
C ILE A 429 13.16 -7.00 35.08
N THR A 430 12.22 -6.05 35.23
CA THR A 430 12.41 -4.61 35.01
C THR A 430 12.75 -3.84 36.29
N ASP A 431 12.87 -4.50 37.45
CA ASP A 431 13.35 -3.85 38.66
C ASP A 431 14.74 -3.24 38.40
N GLY A 432 14.98 -2.00 38.80
CA GLY A 432 16.25 -1.30 38.52
C GLY A 432 16.42 -0.81 37.08
N CYS A 433 15.36 -0.79 36.25
CA CYS A 433 15.38 -0.34 34.87
C CYS A 433 14.52 0.92 34.65
N MET A 434 14.98 1.82 33.77
CA MET A 434 14.20 2.95 33.26
C MET A 434 13.76 2.66 31.83
N ASN A 435 12.44 2.67 31.56
CA ASN A 435 11.92 2.50 30.21
C ASN A 435 12.30 3.70 29.33
N LEU A 436 12.83 3.44 28.12
CA LEU A 436 13.23 4.45 27.14
C LEU A 436 12.21 4.62 26.01
N GLY A 437 11.22 3.74 25.94
CA GLY A 437 10.24 3.62 24.87
C GLY A 437 10.39 2.31 24.10
N ASN A 438 9.84 2.29 22.89
CA ASN A 438 9.86 1.11 22.04
C ASN A 438 10.82 1.30 20.88
N SER A 439 11.49 0.22 20.50
CA SER A 439 12.27 0.18 19.27
C SER A 439 11.39 0.29 18.02
N SER A 440 12.01 0.49 16.86
CA SER A 440 11.33 0.41 15.55
C SER A 440 10.62 -0.93 15.30
N ALA A 441 11.03 -2.01 15.98
CA ALA A 441 10.40 -3.33 15.94
C ALA A 441 9.31 -3.52 17.01
N GLN A 442 9.01 -2.46 17.78
CA GLN A 442 8.08 -2.44 18.92
C GLN A 442 8.53 -3.23 20.15
N ASP A 443 9.77 -3.72 20.17
CA ASP A 443 10.40 -4.28 21.38
C ASP A 443 10.65 -3.16 22.40
N GLU A 444 10.40 -3.41 23.68
CA GLU A 444 10.59 -2.42 24.75
C GLU A 444 12.08 -2.24 25.05
N LEU A 445 12.49 -0.99 25.25
CA LEU A 445 13.89 -0.63 25.52
C LEU A 445 14.02 -0.08 26.95
N TYR A 446 15.08 -0.50 27.62
CA TYR A 446 15.33 -0.21 29.03
C TYR A 446 16.77 0.24 29.24
N LEU A 447 16.97 1.33 29.99
CA LEU A 447 18.27 1.70 30.55
C LEU A 447 18.43 1.04 31.91
N ILE A 448 19.53 0.32 32.11
CA ILE A 448 19.84 -0.27 33.42
C ILE A 448 20.37 0.83 34.35
N MET A 449 19.67 1.06 35.47
CA MET A 449 19.91 2.22 36.34
C MET A 449 20.88 1.93 37.49
N ASN A 450 21.13 0.67 37.81
CA ASN A 450 22.02 0.28 38.90
C ASN A 450 22.58 -1.15 38.70
N GLY A 451 23.59 -1.49 39.49
CA GLY A 451 24.18 -2.83 39.50
C GLY A 451 25.30 -3.02 38.46
N PRO A 452 25.65 -4.27 38.12
CA PRO A 452 26.83 -4.57 37.31
C PRO A 452 26.74 -4.13 35.84
N PHE A 453 25.52 -3.87 35.35
CA PHE A 453 25.24 -3.45 33.97
C PHE A 453 24.79 -1.99 33.87
N GLU A 454 25.02 -1.18 34.92
CA GLU A 454 24.59 0.22 34.96
C GLU A 454 25.06 1.02 33.73
N GLY A 455 24.10 1.72 33.12
CA GLY A 455 24.29 2.55 31.95
C GLY A 455 24.13 1.83 30.60
N GLU A 456 23.99 0.50 30.58
CA GLU A 456 23.70 -0.26 29.36
C GLU A 456 22.24 -0.13 28.94
N VAL A 457 21.99 -0.18 27.62
CA VAL A 457 20.63 -0.25 27.06
C VAL A 457 20.29 -1.68 26.70
N TRP A 458 19.19 -2.17 27.24
CA TRP A 458 18.67 -3.52 27.09
C TRP A 458 17.32 -3.50 26.38
N VAL A 459 16.95 -4.62 25.78
CA VAL A 459 15.71 -4.83 25.05
C VAL A 459 14.96 -6.03 25.63
N ASP A 460 13.64 -5.90 25.76
CA ASP A 460 12.72 -7.03 25.94
C ASP A 460 12.09 -7.37 24.60
N THR A 461 12.49 -8.48 23.98
CA THR A 461 12.00 -8.86 22.67
C THR A 461 10.63 -9.52 22.77
N LEU A 462 9.65 -9.04 21.98
CA LEU A 462 8.24 -9.49 22.01
C LEU A 462 8.03 -10.97 21.58
N GLN A 463 9.07 -11.67 21.17
CA GLN A 463 8.99 -13.04 20.67
C GLN A 463 9.15 -14.02 21.84
N TYR A 464 8.11 -14.72 22.27
CA TYR A 464 8.25 -15.70 23.36
C TYR A 464 9.13 -16.89 22.93
N GLY A 465 10.25 -17.09 23.65
CA GLY A 465 11.21 -18.19 23.45
C GLY A 465 12.51 -17.74 22.76
N ALA A 466 13.66 -17.91 23.41
CA ALA A 466 14.99 -17.65 22.82
C ALA A 466 15.36 -18.45 21.54
N GLU A 467 14.54 -19.41 21.08
CA GLU A 467 14.70 -20.14 19.82
C GLU A 467 14.19 -19.31 18.63
N VAL A 468 13.22 -18.44 18.90
CA VAL A 468 12.74 -17.42 17.97
C VAL A 468 13.43 -16.08 18.25
N GLY A 469 14.02 -15.88 19.43
CA GLY A 469 14.81 -14.69 19.77
C GLY A 469 14.31 -13.93 21.01
N GLY A 470 13.40 -14.53 21.79
CA GLY A 470 12.89 -14.00 23.06
C GLY A 470 13.94 -13.91 24.15
N CYS A 471 14.25 -12.70 24.58
CA CYS A 471 15.19 -12.46 25.66
C CYS A 471 15.05 -11.08 26.26
N PHE A 472 15.53 -10.96 27.49
CA PHE A 472 15.86 -9.69 28.10
C PHE A 472 17.39 -9.57 28.15
N GLY A 473 17.95 -8.67 27.33
CA GLY A 473 19.40 -8.60 27.13
C GLY A 473 19.84 -7.29 26.51
N ALA A 474 21.15 -7.12 26.30
CA ALA A 474 21.68 -5.92 25.65
C ALA A 474 20.99 -5.67 24.29
N ALA A 475 20.58 -4.42 24.06
CA ALA A 475 19.85 -4.01 22.87
C ALA A 475 20.70 -4.07 21.59
N THR A 476 22.02 -4.23 21.73
CA THR A 476 22.97 -4.28 20.62
C THR A 476 23.99 -5.39 20.80
N ALA A 477 24.58 -5.84 19.69
CA ALA A 477 25.64 -6.85 19.71
C ALA A 477 26.87 -6.42 20.52
N LYS A 478 27.18 -5.12 20.52
CA LYS A 478 28.33 -4.55 21.24
C LYS A 478 28.06 -4.18 22.70
N GLN A 479 26.84 -4.38 23.20
CA GLN A 479 26.46 -4.01 24.58
C GLN A 479 26.73 -2.52 24.87
N LEU A 480 26.18 -1.66 24.01
CA LEU A 480 26.46 -0.22 24.08
C LEU A 480 25.84 0.42 25.34
N LYS A 481 26.55 1.41 25.88
CA LYS A 481 26.02 2.33 26.89
C LYS A 481 25.14 3.41 26.26
N LEU A 482 24.37 4.10 27.08
CA LEU A 482 23.33 5.06 26.66
C LEU A 482 23.78 6.01 25.53
N LEU A 483 24.89 6.74 25.67
CA LEU A 483 25.27 7.76 24.68
C LEU A 483 25.68 7.12 23.35
N GLU A 484 26.42 6.01 23.39
CA GLU A 484 26.81 5.28 22.18
C GLU A 484 25.58 4.66 21.50
N TYR A 485 24.68 4.09 22.29
CA TYR A 485 23.41 3.56 21.82
C TYR A 485 22.56 4.63 21.12
N LEU A 486 22.40 5.80 21.74
CA LEU A 486 21.64 6.92 21.17
C LEU A 486 22.28 7.44 19.89
N ALA A 487 23.61 7.56 19.87
CA ALA A 487 24.30 7.92 18.65
C ALA A 487 23.96 6.91 17.54
N GLU A 488 24.13 5.61 17.78
CA GLU A 488 23.86 4.56 16.78
C GLU A 488 22.40 4.53 16.35
N SER A 489 21.45 4.72 17.28
CA SER A 489 20.04 4.81 16.92
C SER A 489 19.74 6.00 16.00
N LEU A 490 20.33 7.17 16.25
CA LEU A 490 20.19 8.34 15.37
C LEU A 490 20.79 8.08 13.99
N LEU A 491 21.91 7.34 13.91
CA LEU A 491 22.48 6.94 12.63
C LEU A 491 21.54 5.98 11.89
N ALA A 492 20.98 5.00 12.60
CA ALA A 492 19.98 4.07 12.08
C ALA A 492 18.75 4.81 11.55
N LYS A 493 18.25 5.83 12.27
CA LYS A 493 17.18 6.71 11.79
C LYS A 493 17.56 7.47 10.52
N TYR A 494 18.80 7.96 10.44
CA TYR A 494 19.28 8.74 9.31
C TYR A 494 19.48 7.89 8.05
N GLN A 495 20.13 6.72 8.16
CA GLN A 495 20.50 5.86 7.03
C GLN A 495 19.42 4.83 6.69
N GLY A 496 18.67 4.38 7.68
CA GLY A 496 17.71 3.27 7.62
C GLY A 496 18.02 2.25 8.72
N TYR A 497 17.00 1.79 9.44
CA TYR A 497 17.18 0.92 10.61
C TYR A 497 17.84 -0.44 10.32
N THR A 498 17.80 -0.89 9.07
CA THR A 498 18.49 -2.10 8.58
C THR A 498 19.92 -1.85 8.12
N GLU A 499 20.33 -0.59 8.01
CA GLU A 499 21.62 -0.14 7.44
C GLU A 499 22.55 0.45 8.51
N ALA A 500 22.21 0.32 9.79
CA ALA A 500 23.01 0.82 10.90
C ALA A 500 24.39 0.12 11.00
N SER A 501 25.38 0.78 11.60
CA SER A 501 26.75 0.24 11.76
C SER A 501 26.91 -0.85 12.81
N ASP A 502 25.85 -1.15 13.56
CA ASP A 502 25.77 -2.30 14.45
C ASP A 502 24.41 -3.00 14.28
N GLN A 503 24.32 -4.22 14.77
CA GLN A 503 23.04 -4.92 14.86
C GLN A 503 22.42 -4.69 16.24
N GLY A 504 21.16 -4.26 16.26
CA GLY A 504 20.44 -4.03 17.50
C GLY A 504 19.00 -3.62 17.31
N ALA A 505 18.31 -3.42 18.43
CA ALA A 505 17.02 -2.75 18.51
C ALA A 505 17.26 -1.26 18.70
N TRP A 506 16.73 -0.44 17.79
CA TRP A 506 16.96 1.01 17.74
C TRP A 506 15.68 1.77 18.06
N ILE A 507 15.80 2.80 18.90
CA ILE A 507 14.73 3.72 19.28
C ILE A 507 14.17 4.54 18.11
#